data_AF-Q9PGJ9-F1
#
_entry.id   AF-Q9PGJ9-F1
#
_cell.length_a   1.000
_cell.length_b   1.000
_cell.length_c   1.000
_cell.angle_alpha   90.00
_cell.angle_beta   90.00
_cell.angle_gamma   90.00
#
_symmetry.space_group_name_H-M   'P 1'
#
loop_
_entity.id
_entity.type
_entity.pdbx_description
1 polymer ?
#
loop_
_entity_poly.entity_id
_entity_poly.type
_entity_poly.pdbx_seq_one_letter_code
_entity_poly.pdbx_strand_id
1 'polypeptide(L)'
;MTTLKAQLEASRKAADVARAQVAQVKMNLGFTVVRVPLAGVVIVKAAQVGEIVSPLSAGSGFIRSGIGTILDMDLLEIDVDVNEVYICHVKVNMPIEHAY
;
A
#
# COMPACT_ATOMS: atom_id res chain seq x y z
N MET A 1 51.00 -1.66 13.57
CA MET A 1 49.76 -1.98 14.30
C MET A 1 48.52 -1.27 13.76
N THR A 2 48.64 -0.07 13.19
CA THR A 2 47.53 0.72 12.63
C THR A 2 46.91 0.14 11.36
N THR A 3 47.72 -0.43 10.47
CA THR A 3 47.27 -1.04 9.20
C THR A 3 46.44 -2.31 9.41
N LEU A 4 46.83 -3.20 10.33
CA LEU A 4 46.07 -4.39 10.70
C LEU A 4 44.71 -4.03 11.31
N LYS A 5 44.65 -2.99 12.15
CA LYS A 5 43.38 -2.48 12.70
C LYS A 5 42.47 -1.91 11.60
N ALA A 6 43.03 -1.13 10.68
CA ALA A 6 42.27 -0.58 9.55
C ALA A 6 41.74 -1.68 8.62
N GLN A 7 42.52 -2.74 8.37
CA GLN A 7 42.07 -3.91 7.59
C GLN A 7 40.95 -4.67 8.30
N LEU A 8 41.03 -4.84 9.63
CA LEU A 8 39.97 -5.48 10.40
C LEU A 8 38.68 -4.65 10.37
N GLU A 9 38.76 -3.32 10.50
CA GLU A 9 37.59 -2.46 10.38
C GLU A 9 36.99 -2.46 8.98
N ALA A 10 37.83 -2.44 7.93
CA ALA A 10 37.37 -2.55 6.55
C ALA A 10 36.64 -3.88 6.30
N SER A 11 37.19 -5.00 6.80
CA SER A 11 36.56 -6.31 6.72
C SER A 11 35.23 -6.36 7.48
N ARG A 12 35.14 -5.75 8.66
CA ARG A 12 33.88 -5.63 9.41
C ARG A 12 32.82 -4.83 8.65
N LYS A 13 33.18 -3.67 8.11
CA LYS A 13 32.28 -2.85 7.29
C LYS A 13 31.82 -3.60 6.04
N ALA A 14 32.72 -4.35 5.38
CA ALA A 14 32.36 -5.19 4.24
C ALA A 14 31.36 -6.29 4.64
N ALA A 15 31.54 -6.92 5.81
CA ALA A 15 30.58 -7.88 6.34
C ALA A 15 29.22 -7.23 6.66
N ASP A 16 29.20 -6.01 7.19
CA ASP A 16 27.96 -5.28 7.47
C ASP A 16 27.21 -4.90 6.19
N VAL A 17 27.94 -4.48 5.14
CA VAL A 17 27.36 -4.25 3.80
C VAL A 17 26.76 -5.54 3.25
N ALA A 18 27.47 -6.66 3.32
CA ALA A 18 26.96 -7.95 2.86
C ALA A 18 25.69 -8.37 3.62
N ARG A 19 25.62 -8.13 4.94
CA ARG A 19 24.41 -8.37 5.73
C ARG A 19 23.24 -7.50 5.29
N ALA A 20 23.48 -6.22 5.05
CA ALA A 20 22.47 -5.30 4.56
C ALA A 20 21.93 -5.72 3.17
N GLN A 21 22.81 -6.17 2.28
CA GLN A 21 22.42 -6.70 0.97
C GLN A 21 21.50 -7.93 1.10
N VAL A 22 21.83 -8.87 2.00
CA VAL A 22 20.97 -10.03 2.27
C VAL A 22 19.61 -9.59 2.80
N ALA A 23 19.55 -8.63 3.72
CA ALA A 23 18.29 -8.10 4.23
C ALA A 23 17.44 -7.47 3.11
N GLN A 24 18.07 -6.68 2.24
CA GLN A 24 17.38 -6.09 1.09
C GLN A 24 16.82 -7.13 0.13
N VAL A 25 17.59 -8.18 -0.20
CA VAL A 25 17.11 -9.27 -1.05
C VAL A 25 15.93 -10.01 -0.41
N LYS A 26 15.97 -10.22 0.91
CA LYS A 26 14.83 -10.81 1.65
C LYS A 26 13.57 -9.95 1.57
N MET A 27 13.71 -8.62 1.66
CA MET A 27 12.58 -7.70 1.50
C MET A 27 12.03 -7.75 0.07
N ASN A 28 12.90 -7.75 -0.95
CA ASN A 28 12.50 -7.87 -2.34
C ASN A 28 11.74 -9.18 -2.62
N LEU A 29 12.18 -10.29 -2.01
CA LEU A 29 11.42 -11.54 -2.05
C LEU A 29 10.06 -11.40 -1.37
N GLY A 30 10.00 -10.69 -0.24
CA GLY A 30 8.74 -10.37 0.44
C GLY A 30 7.75 -9.59 -0.44
N PHE A 31 8.23 -8.65 -1.26
CA PHE A 31 7.40 -7.89 -2.20
C PHE A 31 6.79 -8.73 -3.33
N THR A 32 7.23 -9.98 -3.52
CA THR A 32 6.56 -10.91 -4.46
C THR A 32 5.22 -11.41 -3.94
N VAL A 33 4.97 -11.29 -2.64
CA VAL A 33 3.70 -11.65 -2.00
C VAL A 33 2.99 -10.37 -1.59
N VAL A 34 1.94 -10.03 -2.33
CA VAL A 34 1.11 -8.87 -2.01
C VAL A 34 0.21 -9.19 -0.83
N ARG A 35 0.30 -8.37 0.21
CA ARG A 35 -0.46 -8.51 1.45
C ARG A 35 -1.31 -7.27 1.65
N VAL A 36 -2.49 -7.49 2.23
CA VAL A 36 -3.46 -6.43 2.51
C VAL A 36 -3.28 -6.02 3.98
N PRO A 37 -3.25 -4.71 4.31
CA PRO A 37 -3.02 -4.25 5.67
C PRO A 37 -4.24 -4.43 6.59
N LEU A 38 -5.43 -4.62 6.02
CA LEU A 38 -6.71 -4.71 6.71
C LEU A 38 -7.55 -5.89 6.21
N ALA A 39 -8.46 -6.38 7.05
CA ALA A 39 -9.44 -7.38 6.67
C ALA A 39 -10.55 -6.73 5.82
N GLY A 40 -11.14 -7.50 4.91
CA GLY A 40 -12.21 -7.00 4.04
C GLY A 40 -12.54 -7.99 2.95
N VAL A 41 -13.41 -7.57 2.03
CA VAL A 41 -13.91 -8.35 0.90
C VAL A 41 -13.30 -7.81 -0.39
N VAL A 42 -12.77 -8.71 -1.22
CA VAL A 42 -12.30 -8.36 -2.57
C VAL A 42 -13.52 -8.14 -3.46
N ILE A 43 -13.71 -6.90 -3.91
CA ILE A 43 -14.84 -6.53 -4.79
C ILE A 43 -14.43 -6.47 -6.27
N VAL A 44 -13.16 -6.24 -6.56
CA VAL A 44 -12.63 -6.20 -7.92
C VAL A 44 -11.32 -6.96 -7.98
N LYS A 45 -11.20 -7.88 -8.94
CA LYS A 45 -9.93 -8.48 -9.35
C LYS A 45 -9.51 -7.85 -10.67
N ALA A 46 -8.56 -6.92 -10.61
CA ALA A 46 -8.18 -6.10 -11.76
C ALA A 46 -7.03 -6.71 -12.59
N ALA A 47 -6.14 -7.48 -11.97
CA ALA A 47 -5.04 -8.16 -12.65
C ALA A 47 -5.37 -9.65 -12.91
N GLN A 48 -4.94 -10.13 -14.08
CA GLN A 48 -5.06 -11.53 -14.49
C GLN A 48 -3.77 -12.32 -14.25
N VAL A 49 -3.91 -13.64 -14.17
CA VAL A 49 -2.76 -14.54 -14.10
C VAL A 49 -2.00 -14.44 -15.42
N GLY A 50 -0.71 -14.12 -15.34
CA GLY A 50 0.16 -13.95 -16.51
C GLY A 50 0.29 -12.52 -17.02
N GLU A 51 -0.47 -11.56 -16.49
CA GLU A 51 -0.28 -10.14 -16.79
C GLU A 51 0.93 -9.57 -16.05
N ILE A 52 1.61 -8.61 -16.68
CA ILE A 52 2.68 -7.85 -16.03
C ILE A 52 2.04 -6.77 -15.17
N VAL A 53 2.40 -6.74 -13.88
CA VAL A 53 2.03 -5.68 -12.93
C VAL A 53 3.27 -4.85 -12.63
N SER A 54 3.20 -3.54 -12.86
CA SER A 54 4.31 -2.62 -12.59
C SER A 54 3.83 -1.35 -11.87
N PRO A 55 4.48 -0.97 -10.75
CA PRO A 55 4.15 0.27 -10.05
C PRO A 55 4.61 1.52 -10.80
N LEU A 56 5.60 1.39 -11.71
CA LEU A 56 6.18 2.51 -12.45
C LEU A 56 5.39 2.87 -13.72
N SER A 57 4.44 2.02 -14.14
CA SER A 57 3.80 2.09 -15.45
C SER A 57 2.32 2.47 -15.39
N ALA A 58 1.91 3.26 -14.39
CA ALA A 58 0.52 3.71 -14.25
C ALA A 58 0.02 4.64 -15.39
N GLY A 59 0.85 4.95 -16.40
CA GLY A 59 0.55 5.92 -17.46
C GLY A 59 0.45 5.37 -18.89
N SER A 60 0.74 4.10 -19.17
CA SER A 60 0.57 3.53 -20.52
C SER A 60 -0.48 2.42 -20.50
N GLY A 61 -1.57 2.62 -21.23
CA GLY A 61 -2.87 1.91 -21.16
C GLY A 61 -2.91 0.38 -21.34
N PHE A 62 -1.79 -0.34 -21.24
CA PHE A 62 -1.71 -1.80 -21.28
C PHE A 62 -1.24 -2.45 -19.97
N ILE A 63 -0.57 -1.72 -19.07
CA ILE A 63 -0.15 -2.25 -17.77
C ILE A 63 -1.14 -1.73 -16.72
N ARG A 64 -2.08 -2.57 -16.25
CA ARG A 64 -2.94 -2.22 -15.12
C ARG A 64 -2.08 -2.21 -13.85
N SER A 65 -1.96 -1.05 -13.20
CA SER A 65 -1.20 -0.92 -11.96
C SER A 65 -1.96 -1.47 -10.74
N GLY A 66 -3.30 -1.48 -10.79
CA GLY A 66 -4.14 -2.03 -9.72
C GLY A 66 -4.26 -3.56 -9.80
N ILE A 67 -3.98 -4.25 -8.69
CA ILE A 67 -4.15 -5.72 -8.57
C ILE A 67 -5.62 -6.07 -8.30
N GLY A 68 -6.25 -5.32 -7.41
CA GLY A 68 -7.64 -5.48 -7.02
C GLY A 68 -8.07 -4.43 -6.02
N THR A 69 -9.38 -4.34 -5.80
CA THR A 69 -9.99 -3.44 -4.83
C THR A 69 -10.61 -4.25 -3.71
N ILE A 70 -10.33 -3.84 -2.47
CA ILE A 70 -10.83 -4.46 -1.25
C ILE A 70 -11.63 -3.41 -0.50
N LEU A 71 -12.78 -3.83 0.03
CA LEU A 71 -13.67 -3.00 0.82
C LEU A 71 -13.91 -3.66 2.18
N ASP A 72 -13.92 -2.85 3.23
CA ASP A 72 -14.44 -3.27 4.54
C ASP A 72 -15.95 -3.02 4.55
N MET A 73 -16.74 -4.10 4.66
CA MET A 73 -18.21 -4.01 4.63
C MET A 73 -18.80 -3.64 5.98
N ASP A 74 -18.00 -3.64 7.05
CA ASP A 74 -18.44 -3.23 8.39
C ASP A 74 -18.39 -1.69 8.55
N LEU A 75 -17.69 -1.00 7.65
CA LEU A 75 -17.52 0.46 7.63
C LEU A 75 -18.10 1.05 6.34
N LEU A 76 -19.40 1.29 6.34
CA LEU A 76 -20.11 1.96 5.25
C LEU A 76 -20.35 3.42 5.62
N GLU A 77 -19.82 4.32 4.79
CA GLU A 77 -20.07 5.75 4.88
C GLU A 77 -21.11 6.15 3.84
N ILE A 78 -22.01 7.06 4.21
CA ILE A 78 -23.02 7.62 3.33
C ILE A 78 -22.68 9.09 3.14
N ASP A 79 -22.44 9.48 1.89
CA ASP A 79 -22.28 10.88 1.50
C ASP A 79 -23.64 11.46 1.10
N VAL A 80 -23.98 12.64 1.62
CA VAL A 80 -25.25 13.31 1.39
C VAL A 80 -24.98 14.74 0.94
N ASP A 81 -25.48 15.09 -0.24
CA ASP A 81 -25.40 16.45 -0.77
C ASP A 81 -26.48 17.33 -0.10
N VAL A 82 -26.07 18.47 0.43
CA VAL A 82 -26.96 19.49 1.02
C VAL A 82 -26.80 20.77 0.22
N ASN A 83 -27.91 21.25 -0.33
CA ASN A 83 -27.94 22.53 -1.02
C ASN A 83 -27.48 23.67 -0.10
N GLU A 84 -26.65 24.57 -0.62
CA GLU A 84 -26.03 25.68 0.12
C GLU A 84 -27.04 26.56 0.88
N VAL A 85 -28.27 26.70 0.37
CA VAL A 85 -29.34 27.44 1.07
C VAL A 85 -29.68 26.81 2.43
N TYR A 86 -29.50 25.50 2.55
CA TYR A 86 -29.83 24.71 3.74
C TYR A 86 -28.61 24.36 4.59
N ILE A 87 -27.38 24.71 4.19
CA ILE A 87 -26.16 24.36 4.94
C ILE A 87 -26.16 24.94 6.36
N CYS A 88 -26.75 26.12 6.55
CA CYS A 88 -26.90 26.77 7.86
C CYS A 88 -27.76 25.97 8.86
N HIS A 89 -28.54 25.00 8.36
CA HIS A 89 -29.39 24.14 9.20
C HIS A 89 -28.70 22.83 9.57
N VAL A 90 -27.56 22.50 8.97
CA VAL A 90 -26.80 21.29 9.26
C VAL A 90 -25.98 21.48 10.53
N LYS A 91 -26.02 20.49 11.44
CA LYS A 91 -25.24 20.48 12.67
C LYS A 91 -24.48 19.17 12.78
N VAL A 92 -23.29 19.21 13.40
CA VAL A 92 -22.54 18.01 13.76
C VAL A 92 -23.42 17.12 14.66
N ASN A 93 -23.45 15.82 14.38
CA ASN A 93 -24.30 14.81 15.05
C ASN A 93 -25.81 14.99 14.85
N MET A 94 -26.25 15.74 13.83
CA MET A 94 -27.66 15.77 13.47
C MET A 94 -28.10 14.35 13.03
N PRO A 95 -29.19 13.80 13.60
CA PRO A 95 -29.67 12.48 13.20
C PRO A 95 -30.21 12.56 11.77
N ILE A 96 -29.83 11.56 10.97
CA ILE A 96 -30.26 11.40 9.58
C ILE A 96 -30.90 10.03 9.48
N GLU A 97 -32.14 9.98 8.98
CA GLU A 97 -32.79 8.73 8.62
C GLU A 97 -32.80 8.65 7.09
N HIS A 98 -32.17 7.60 6.56
CA HIS A 98 -32.26 7.25 5.15
C HIS A 98 -33.20 6.04 5.04
N ALA A 99 -34.42 6.26 4.54
CA ALA A 99 -35.33 5.17 4.20
C ALA A 99 -34.98 4.69 2.78
N TYR A 100 -34.64 3.40 2.68
CA TYR A 100 -34.37 2.70 1.42
C TYR A 100 -35.67 2.48 0.63
#